data_AF-A0A174HL16-F1
#
_entry.id   AF-A0A174HL16-F1
#
_cell.length_a   1.000
_cell.length_b   1.000
_cell.length_c   1.000
_cell.angle_alpha   90.00
_cell.angle_beta   90.00
_cell.angle_gamma   90.00
#
_symmetry.space_group_name_H-M   'P 1'
#
loop_
_entity.id
_entity.type
_entity.pdbx_description
1 polymer ?
#
loop_
_entity_poly.entity_id
_entity_poly.type
_entity_poly.pdbx_seq_one_letter_code
_entity_poly.pdbx_strand_id
1 'polypeptide(L)'
;MATKTDKKNMIRQGIIDSAEIYSQNLAGKVFLYVYGEEYFEVSFPVDHFLHLTGVETRLSARDFYKNTKKTILTNNQFYFDARHPYANAKKKLPCLNNCASHFRYFSDELDAQIFYSKKERMFTFGTICAKI
;
A
#
# COMPACT_ATOMS: atom_id res chain seq x y z
N MET A 1 16.01 -23.82 -0.07
CA MET A 1 15.54 -22.74 -0.97
C MET A 1 14.06 -22.48 -0.71
N ALA A 2 13.63 -21.23 -0.58
CA ALA A 2 12.20 -20.92 -0.37
C ALA A 2 11.39 -21.26 -1.62
N THR A 3 10.32 -22.03 -1.47
CA THR A 3 9.45 -22.44 -2.58
C THR A 3 8.63 -21.26 -3.10
N LYS A 4 8.06 -21.41 -4.30
CA LYS A 4 7.14 -20.40 -4.87
C LYS A 4 5.94 -20.13 -3.94
N THR A 5 5.47 -21.18 -3.25
CA THR A 5 4.39 -21.10 -2.27
C THR A 5 4.81 -20.30 -1.04
N ASP A 6 6.03 -20.51 -0.52
CA ASP A 6 6.53 -19.77 0.64
C ASP A 6 6.64 -18.27 0.36
N LYS A 7 7.17 -17.91 -0.81
CA LYS A 7 7.24 -16.50 -1.24
C LYS A 7 5.86 -15.86 -1.32
N LYS A 8 4.85 -16.60 -1.80
CA LYS A 8 3.48 -16.11 -1.88
C LYS A 8 2.85 -15.97 -0.49
N ASN A 9 3.11 -16.91 0.42
CA ASN A 9 2.70 -16.83 1.82
C ASN A 9 3.27 -15.60 2.53
N MET A 10 4.55 -15.28 2.29
CA MET A 10 5.17 -14.06 2.84
C MET A 10 4.46 -12.79 2.38
N ILE A 11 4.10 -12.71 1.09
CA ILE A 11 3.34 -11.57 0.57
C ILE A 11 1.93 -11.52 1.18
N ARG A 12 1.25 -12.67 1.27
CA ARG A 12 -0.08 -12.75 1.91
C ARG A 12 -0.03 -12.21 3.35
N GLN A 13 0.97 -12.62 4.12
CA GLN A 13 1.14 -12.13 5.49
C GLN A 13 1.44 -10.63 5.51
N GLY A 14 2.34 -10.15 4.65
CA GLY A 14 2.63 -8.73 4.54
C GLY A 14 1.40 -7.88 4.19
N ILE A 15 0.49 -8.38 3.34
CA ILE A 15 -0.79 -7.72 3.04
C ILE A 15 -1.68 -7.63 4.27
N ILE A 16 -1.77 -8.71 5.07
CA ILE A 16 -2.58 -8.73 6.29
C ILE A 16 -2.03 -7.72 7.30
N ASP A 17 -0.72 -7.74 7.54
CA ASP A 17 -0.06 -6.82 8.47
C ASP A 17 -0.24 -5.35 8.01
N SER A 18 -0.11 -5.10 6.70
CA SER A 18 -0.37 -3.80 6.09
C SER A 18 -1.81 -3.35 6.25
N ALA A 19 -2.79 -4.26 6.16
CA ALA A 19 -4.20 -3.94 6.28
C ALA A 19 -4.54 -3.42 7.68
N GLU A 20 -3.94 -4.01 8.71
CA GLU A 20 -4.10 -3.57 10.10
C GLU A 20 -3.62 -2.13 10.26
N ILE A 21 -2.37 -1.87 9.84
CA ILE A 21 -1.74 -0.55 9.91
C ILE A 21 -2.51 0.49 9.11
N TYR A 22 -2.95 0.14 7.90
CA TYR A 22 -3.76 0.99 7.06
C TYR A 22 -5.09 1.34 7.73
N SER A 23 -5.75 0.36 8.34
CA SER A 23 -7.04 0.56 9.01
C SER A 23 -6.96 1.48 10.23
N GLN A 24 -5.87 1.38 11.00
CA GLN A 24 -5.68 2.17 12.21
C GLN A 24 -5.25 3.61 11.89
N ASN A 25 -4.35 3.77 10.92
CA ASN A 25 -3.62 5.02 10.75
C ASN A 25 -4.06 5.84 9.53
N LEU A 26 -4.55 5.20 8.46
CA LEU A 26 -4.74 5.84 7.15
C LEU A 26 -6.20 5.84 6.68
N ALA A 27 -6.92 4.73 6.85
CA ALA A 27 -8.22 4.52 6.23
C ALA A 27 -9.22 5.63 6.58
N GLY A 28 -9.77 6.27 5.55
CA GLY A 28 -10.75 7.36 5.69
C GLY A 28 -10.17 8.70 6.11
N LYS A 29 -8.85 8.81 6.28
CA LYS A 29 -8.18 10.07 6.59
C LYS A 29 -7.69 10.77 5.32
N VAL A 30 -7.58 12.09 5.42
CA VAL A 30 -7.00 12.97 4.42
C VAL A 30 -5.85 13.70 5.08
N PHE A 31 -4.71 13.78 4.39
CA PHE A 31 -3.50 14.44 4.86
C PHE A 31 -3.14 15.58 3.93
N LEU A 32 -2.85 16.74 4.50
CA LEU A 32 -2.25 17.84 3.79
C LEU A 32 -0.73 17.68 3.83
N TYR A 33 -0.11 17.58 2.67
CA TYR A 33 1.34 17.62 2.52
C TYR A 33 1.74 19.02 2.11
N VAL A 34 2.50 19.70 2.97
CA VAL A 34 3.07 21.02 2.70
C VAL A 34 4.57 20.86 2.47
N TYR A 35 5.07 21.37 1.36
CA TYR A 35 6.48 21.35 0.98
C TYR A 35 6.89 22.72 0.43
N GLY A 36 7.70 23.46 1.21
CA GLY A 36 8.00 24.85 0.89
C GLY A 36 6.73 25.70 0.90
N GLU A 37 6.41 26.31 -0.24
CA GLU A 37 5.18 27.09 -0.44
C GLU A 37 4.06 26.30 -1.18
N GLU A 38 4.33 25.05 -1.58
CA GLU A 38 3.36 24.21 -2.28
C GLU A 38 2.68 23.24 -1.30
N TYR A 39 1.42 22.92 -1.58
CA TYR A 39 0.70 21.91 -0.81
C TYR A 39 -0.18 21.03 -1.71
N PHE A 40 -0.38 19.78 -1.28
CA PHE A 40 -1.33 18.88 -1.91
C PHE A 40 -2.00 17.99 -0.86
N GLU A 41 -3.24 17.62 -1.13
CA GLU A 41 -3.99 16.71 -0.28
C GLU A 41 -3.83 15.27 -0.76
N VAL A 42 -3.72 14.34 0.19
CA VAL A 42 -3.70 12.90 -0.05
C VAL A 42 -4.78 12.25 0.78
N SER A 43 -5.79 11.71 0.11
CA SER A 43 -6.83 10.90 0.75
C SER A 43 -6.46 9.42 0.74
N PHE A 44 -6.87 8.71 1.78
CA PHE A 44 -6.70 7.26 1.90
C PHE A 44 -8.05 6.52 2.00
N PRO A 45 -8.84 6.46 0.92
CA PRO A 45 -10.04 5.62 0.85
C PRO A 45 -9.71 4.13 0.97
N VAL A 46 -10.62 3.35 1.55
CA VAL A 46 -10.48 1.89 1.66
C VAL A 46 -10.27 1.21 0.30
N ASP A 47 -10.85 1.78 -0.76
CA ASP A 47 -10.77 1.26 -2.13
C ASP A 47 -9.34 1.35 -2.71
N HIS A 48 -8.49 2.24 -2.17
CA HIS A 48 -7.10 2.40 -2.63
C HIS A 48 -6.14 1.35 -2.03
N PHE A 49 -6.56 0.63 -0.98
CA PHE A 49 -5.70 -0.34 -0.30
C PHE A 49 -5.18 -1.41 -1.26
N LEU A 50 -6.03 -1.94 -2.15
CA LEU A 50 -5.63 -2.94 -3.13
C LEU A 50 -4.44 -2.45 -3.98
N HIS A 51 -4.53 -1.25 -4.54
CA HIS A 51 -3.47 -0.69 -5.38
C HIS A 51 -2.14 -0.49 -4.62
N LEU A 52 -2.23 -0.10 -3.34
CA LEU A 52 -1.06 0.09 -2.47
C LEU A 52 -0.34 -1.23 -2.18
N THR A 53 -1.04 -2.36 -2.16
CA THR A 53 -0.39 -3.68 -1.96
C THR A 53 0.39 -4.18 -3.19
N GLY A 54 0.05 -3.68 -4.39
CA GLY A 54 0.75 -4.03 -5.63
C GLY A 54 0.48 -5.46 -6.14
N VAL A 55 -0.64 -6.07 -5.74
CA VAL A 55 -1.13 -7.37 -6.23
C VAL A 55 -2.41 -7.18 -7.05
N GLU A 56 -2.74 -8.16 -7.88
CA GLU A 56 -4.01 -8.20 -8.60
C GLU A 56 -4.96 -9.24 -7.97
N THR A 57 -6.26 -8.99 -8.05
CA THR A 57 -7.31 -9.88 -7.53
C THR A 57 -8.56 -9.86 -8.40
N ARG A 58 -9.36 -10.92 -8.31
CA ARG A 58 -10.72 -10.94 -8.89
C ARG A 58 -11.78 -10.35 -7.95
N LEU A 59 -11.41 -10.07 -6.69
CA LEU A 59 -12.29 -9.45 -5.72
C LEU A 59 -12.42 -7.95 -6.01
N SER A 60 -13.52 -7.35 -5.58
CA SER A 60 -13.59 -5.89 -5.52
C SER A 60 -12.55 -5.36 -4.53
N ALA A 61 -12.07 -4.12 -4.70
CA ALA A 61 -11.12 -3.52 -3.76
C ALA A 61 -11.66 -3.49 -2.32
N ARG A 62 -12.96 -3.28 -2.14
CA ARG A 62 -13.65 -3.34 -0.84
C ARG A 62 -13.63 -4.73 -0.23
N ASP A 63 -13.99 -5.74 -1.01
CA ASP A 63 -14.02 -7.12 -0.52
C ASP A 63 -12.62 -7.63 -0.22
N PHE A 64 -11.64 -7.24 -1.05
CA PHE A 64 -10.23 -7.50 -0.79
C PHE A 64 -9.82 -6.92 0.56
N TYR A 65 -10.07 -5.62 0.79
CA TYR A 65 -9.75 -4.96 2.05
C TYR A 65 -10.48 -5.57 3.26
N LYS A 66 -11.75 -5.92 3.10
CA LYS A 66 -12.55 -6.58 4.14
C LYS A 66 -11.98 -7.96 4.49
N ASN A 67 -11.55 -8.72 3.50
CA ASN A 67 -10.99 -10.06 3.69
C ASN A 67 -9.59 -10.02 4.29
N THR A 68 -8.77 -9.03 3.92
CA THR A 68 -7.44 -8.86 4.52
C THR A 68 -7.53 -8.43 5.97
N LYS A 69 -8.41 -7.47 6.29
CA LYS A 69 -8.67 -7.03 7.67
C LYS A 69 -9.21 -8.18 8.55
N LYS A 70 -10.02 -9.07 7.98
CA LYS A 70 -10.51 -10.28 8.66
C LYS A 70 -9.51 -11.44 8.69
N THR A 71 -8.30 -11.25 8.16
CA THR A 71 -7.23 -12.26 8.04
C THR A 71 -7.62 -13.54 7.25
N ILE A 72 -8.72 -13.50 6.49
CA ILE A 72 -9.23 -14.62 5.70
C ILE A 72 -8.73 -14.64 4.25
N LEU A 73 -7.85 -13.70 3.86
CA LEU A 73 -7.29 -13.69 2.51
C LEU A 73 -6.47 -14.96 2.27
N THR A 74 -6.82 -15.70 1.21
CA THR A 74 -6.12 -16.91 0.77
C THR A 74 -5.19 -16.64 -0.41
N ASN A 75 -4.23 -17.53 -0.65
CA ASN A 75 -3.29 -17.41 -1.77
C ASN A 75 -3.96 -17.44 -3.15
N ASN A 76 -5.15 -18.00 -3.28
CA ASN A 76 -5.83 -18.09 -4.58
C ASN A 76 -6.60 -16.81 -4.92
N GLN A 77 -6.83 -15.95 -3.92
CA GLN A 77 -7.57 -14.70 -4.07
C GLN A 77 -6.71 -13.57 -4.62
N PHE A 78 -5.39 -13.73 -4.76
CA PHE A 78 -4.54 -12.76 -5.42
C PHE A 78 -3.50 -13.44 -6.32
N TYR A 79 -3.05 -12.72 -7.33
CA TYR A 79 -2.08 -13.21 -8.30
C TYR A 79 -1.15 -12.10 -8.78
N PHE A 80 -0.15 -12.51 -9.56
CA PHE A 80 0.84 -11.64 -10.17
C PHE A 80 0.82 -11.88 -11.67
N ASP A 81 0.89 -10.80 -12.44
CA ASP A 81 0.97 -10.82 -13.89
C ASP A 81 2.01 -9.80 -14.38
N ALA A 82 2.06 -9.56 -15.70
CA ALA A 82 3.02 -8.61 -16.28
C ALA A 82 2.79 -7.16 -15.81
N ARG A 83 1.57 -6.78 -15.42
CA ARG A 83 1.22 -5.44 -14.91
C ARG A 83 1.45 -5.36 -13.39
N HIS A 84 1.27 -6.48 -12.69
CA HIS A 84 1.43 -6.63 -11.25
C HIS A 84 2.53 -7.66 -10.92
N PRO A 85 3.80 -7.37 -11.23
CA PRO A 85 4.90 -8.29 -10.96
C PRO A 85 5.12 -8.42 -9.45
N TYR A 86 5.54 -9.62 -9.02
CA TYR A 86 5.87 -9.91 -7.61
C TYR A 86 6.85 -8.90 -6.99
N ALA A 87 7.78 -8.36 -7.79
CA ALA A 87 8.73 -7.35 -7.35
C ALA A 87 8.05 -6.07 -6.84
N ASN A 88 6.89 -5.70 -7.38
CA ASN A 88 6.14 -4.52 -6.93
C ASN A 88 5.58 -4.74 -5.54
N ALA A 89 4.88 -5.85 -5.29
CA ALA A 89 4.36 -6.17 -3.97
C ALA A 89 5.48 -6.27 -2.92
N LYS A 90 6.61 -6.91 -3.28
CA LYS A 90 7.79 -6.99 -2.39
C LYS A 90 8.37 -5.62 -2.03
N LYS A 91 8.28 -4.63 -2.93
CA LYS A 91 8.74 -3.25 -2.68
C LYS A 91 7.69 -2.43 -1.91
N LYS A 92 6.40 -2.53 -2.26
CA LYS A 92 5.33 -1.69 -1.68
C LYS A 92 4.97 -2.10 -0.24
N LEU A 93 4.86 -3.39 0.07
CA LEU A 93 4.38 -3.86 1.38
C LEU A 93 5.25 -3.42 2.57
N PRO A 94 6.60 -3.49 2.52
CA PRO A 94 7.42 -2.97 3.60
C PRO A 94 7.25 -1.46 3.81
N CYS A 95 6.98 -0.71 2.75
CA CYS A 95 6.74 0.73 2.85
C CYS A 95 5.43 1.00 3.60
N LEU A 96 4.38 0.25 3.27
CA LEU A 96 3.07 0.38 3.90
C LEU A 96 3.10 -0.07 5.37
N ASN A 97 3.84 -1.14 5.69
CA ASN A 97 4.06 -1.56 7.07
C ASN A 97 4.87 -0.53 7.88
N ASN A 98 5.84 0.11 7.25
CA ASN A 98 6.64 1.15 7.92
C ASN A 98 5.93 2.51 7.98
N CYS A 99 4.77 2.69 7.33
CA CYS A 99 4.00 3.92 7.49
C CYS A 99 3.62 4.17 8.96
N ALA A 100 3.36 3.11 9.75
CA ALA A 100 3.05 3.26 11.18
C ALA A 100 4.14 3.96 11.99
N SER A 101 5.43 3.69 11.69
CA SER A 101 6.54 4.34 12.39
C SER A 101 6.75 5.77 11.92
N HIS A 102 6.59 6.04 10.62
CA HIS A 102 6.65 7.39 10.07
C HIS A 102 5.51 8.31 10.54
N PHE A 103 4.33 7.73 10.84
CA PHE A 103 3.20 8.49 11.37
C PHE A 103 3.45 9.08 12.76
N ARG A 104 4.28 8.44 13.59
CA ARG A 104 4.68 9.00 14.89
C ARG A 104 5.57 10.23 14.72
N TYR A 105 6.41 10.27 13.68
CA TYR A 105 7.23 11.43 13.34
C TYR A 105 6.44 12.53 12.62
N PHE A 106 5.29 12.24 12.00
CA PHE A 106 4.46 13.28 11.38
C PHE A 106 3.83 14.26 12.39
N SER A 107 3.89 13.94 13.69
CA SER A 107 3.45 14.85 14.77
C SER A 107 4.55 15.76 15.30
N ASP A 108 5.82 15.47 15.00
CA ASP A 108 6.98 16.24 15.45
C ASP A 108 7.83 16.59 14.20
N GLU A 109 7.71 17.85 13.75
CA GLU A 109 8.47 18.53 12.69
C GLU A 109 9.54 17.77 11.88
N LEU A 110 9.47 17.93 10.55
CA LEU A 110 10.41 17.50 9.50
C LEU A 110 10.39 16.01 9.14
N ASP A 111 9.66 15.63 8.07
CA ASP A 111 10.15 14.66 7.05
C ASP A 111 9.13 14.40 5.91
N ALA A 112 8.69 15.46 5.22
CA ALA A 112 7.95 15.32 3.95
C ALA A 112 8.80 14.67 2.82
N GLN A 113 10.11 14.53 3.02
CA GLN A 113 11.08 14.16 1.99
C GLN A 113 11.14 12.64 1.71
N ILE A 114 10.76 11.79 2.68
CA ILE A 114 10.76 10.33 2.52
C ILE A 114 9.61 9.87 1.62
N PHE A 115 8.49 10.59 1.61
CA PHE A 115 7.41 10.33 0.66
C PHE A 115 7.77 10.83 -0.74
N TYR A 116 8.46 11.97 -0.89
CA TYR A 116 8.77 12.58 -2.20
C TYR A 116 9.76 11.75 -3.04
N SER A 117 10.90 11.33 -2.47
CA SER A 117 11.90 10.49 -3.20
C SER A 117 11.36 9.11 -3.59
N LYS A 118 10.27 8.67 -2.92
CA LYS A 118 9.61 7.39 -3.14
C LYS A 118 8.36 7.51 -4.02
N LYS A 119 7.70 8.68 -4.07
CA LYS A 119 6.54 8.97 -4.93
C LYS A 119 6.93 9.02 -6.41
N GLU A 120 8.07 9.62 -6.77
CA GLU A 120 8.58 9.57 -8.14
C GLU A 120 8.94 8.13 -8.58
N ARG A 121 9.32 7.25 -7.65
CA ARG A 121 9.63 5.84 -7.96
C ARG A 121 8.45 4.87 -7.80
N MET A 122 7.37 5.26 -7.10
CA MET A 122 6.16 4.44 -6.94
C MET A 122 5.11 4.68 -8.03
N PHE A 123 5.09 5.87 -8.64
CA PHE A 123 4.17 6.21 -9.75
C PHE A 123 4.77 6.04 -11.15
N THR A 124 6.09 5.88 -11.30
CA THR A 124 6.73 5.74 -12.62
C THR A 124 6.74 4.31 -13.19
N PHE A 125 6.27 3.32 -12.45
CA PHE A 125 6.00 1.98 -13.01
C PHE A 125 4.52 1.82 -13.32
N GLY A 126 4.12 2.39 -14.46
CA GLY A 126 2.97 1.95 -15.24
C GLY A 126 1.62 2.50 -14.79
N THR A 127 1.23 3.63 -15.41
CA THR A 127 -0.14 3.88 -15.87
C THR A 127 -1.25 3.46 -14.91
N ILE A 128 -1.66 4.34 -14.00
CA ILE A 128 -3.06 4.73 -13.73
C ILE A 128 -2.95 5.98 -12.84
N CYS A 129 -2.64 7.13 -13.48
CA CYS A 129 -3.31 8.35 -13.07
C CYS A 129 -4.75 8.18 -13.55
N ALA A 130 -5.60 7.58 -12.72
CA ALA A 130 -7.03 7.81 -12.85
C ALA A 130 -7.24 9.28 -12.47
N LYS A 131 -7.48 10.09 -13.51
CA LYS A 131 -8.15 11.38 -13.42
C LYS A 131 -9.25 11.31 -12.37
N ILE A 132 -9.15 12.15 -11.36
CA ILE A 132 -10.31 12.86 -10.83
C ILE A 132 -10.21 14.26 -11.43
#